data_AF-A0A2D8CJR4-F1
#
_entry.id   AF-A0A2D8CJR4-F1
#
_cell.length_a   1.000
_cell.length_b   1.000
_cell.length_c   1.000
_cell.angle_alpha   90.00
_cell.angle_beta   90.00
_cell.angle_gamma   90.00
#
_symmetry.space_group_name_H-M   'P 1'
#
loop_
_entity.id
_entity.type
_entity.pdbx_description
1 polymer ?
#
loop_
_entity_poly.entity_id
_entity_poly.type
_entity_poly.pdbx_seq_one_letter_code
_entity_poly.pdbx_strand_id
1 'polypeptide(L)'
;MLLPQLCAGAVLQGGHAKEHIVSKTGWLMFDIDDDHNPSISDWPDVREFVAQIPHVAFSGLSVSGNGVWGLIHIAQPDKQKEHFEQLKADFQDCGIILDTTKGKNPNDKRAYSYDPDAYIAEEFQVYDRLPESRIVFKKSPPPSSASKTRKQVEEKLCQIERYSIPLAPDYPTYRDIGFAIASEFGEAGRDYFHRAVKHHHKYDKNHADHQYTKCLTPGPIGIGTFFHICKQHNI
;
A
#
# COMPACT_ATOMS: atom_id res chain seq x y z
N MET A 1 -16.55 13.38 27.16
CA MET A 1 -17.83 13.26 26.43
C MET A 1 -17.57 12.42 25.18
N LEU A 2 -18.24 11.29 24.98
CA LEU A 2 -18.08 10.49 23.74
C LEU A 2 -18.94 11.15 22.67
N LEU A 3 -18.29 11.77 21.67
CA LEU A 3 -19.01 12.26 20.49
C LEU A 3 -19.52 11.06 19.69
N PRO A 4 -20.74 11.13 19.11
CA PRO A 4 -21.23 10.12 18.19
C PRO A 4 -20.20 9.88 17.07
N GLN A 5 -19.97 8.61 16.73
CA GLN A 5 -19.02 8.24 15.69
C GLN A 5 -19.76 7.59 14.52
N LEU A 6 -19.28 7.87 13.31
CA LEU A 6 -19.74 7.25 12.08
C LEU A 6 -18.60 6.49 11.41
N CYS A 7 -18.97 5.48 10.63
CA CYS A 7 -18.10 4.70 9.78
C CYS A 7 -18.75 4.64 8.40
N ALA A 8 -18.24 5.44 7.46
CA ALA A 8 -18.86 5.56 6.14
C ALA A 8 -18.57 4.32 5.27
N GLY A 9 -17.33 3.81 5.30
CA GLY A 9 -16.85 2.82 4.34
C GLY A 9 -17.30 1.37 4.55
N ALA A 10 -17.94 1.07 5.67
CA ALA A 10 -18.39 -0.29 5.98
C ALA A 10 -19.65 -0.31 6.85
N VAL A 11 -20.48 -1.32 6.59
CA VAL A 11 -21.50 -1.78 7.54
C VAL A 11 -20.82 -2.71 8.54
N LEU A 12 -20.94 -2.36 9.82
CA LEU A 12 -20.28 -3.05 10.93
C LEU A 12 -21.30 -3.74 11.83
N GLN A 13 -21.01 -4.96 12.27
CA GLN A 13 -21.84 -5.71 13.23
C GLN A 13 -20.97 -6.38 14.30
N GLY A 14 -21.23 -6.08 15.57
CA GLY A 14 -20.49 -6.66 16.71
C GLY A 14 -19.25 -5.89 17.14
N GLY A 15 -18.88 -4.79 16.47
CA GLY A 15 -17.78 -3.92 16.86
C GLY A 15 -17.18 -3.15 15.69
N HIS A 16 -15.98 -2.58 15.87
CA HIS A 16 -15.31 -1.74 14.85
C HIS A 16 -14.04 -2.36 14.27
N ALA A 17 -13.69 -3.57 14.70
CA ALA A 17 -12.58 -4.32 14.18
C ALA A 17 -12.89 -4.87 12.77
N LYS A 18 -11.86 -5.26 12.00
CA LYS A 18 -12.02 -5.62 10.58
C LYS A 18 -12.89 -6.87 10.39
N GLU A 19 -12.85 -7.79 11.33
CA GLU A 19 -13.67 -9.00 11.39
C GLU A 19 -15.17 -8.72 11.56
N HIS A 20 -15.53 -7.52 12.02
CA HIS A 20 -16.92 -7.09 12.18
C HIS A 20 -17.47 -6.37 10.94
N ILE A 21 -16.68 -6.27 9.86
CA ILE A 21 -17.14 -5.74 8.57
C ILE A 21 -18.07 -6.78 7.92
N VAL A 22 -19.34 -6.42 7.82
CA VAL A 22 -20.37 -7.21 7.11
C VAL A 22 -20.29 -6.96 5.62
N SER A 23 -20.16 -5.69 5.23
CA SER A 23 -20.02 -5.27 3.84
C SER A 23 -19.31 -3.94 3.74
N LYS A 24 -18.62 -3.71 2.61
CA LYS A 24 -18.01 -2.42 2.27
C LYS A 24 -19.02 -1.61 1.46
N THR A 25 -19.25 -0.37 1.83
CA THR A 25 -20.28 0.49 1.23
C THR A 25 -19.81 1.15 -0.06
N GLY A 26 -18.48 1.33 -0.21
CA GLY A 26 -17.92 2.15 -1.27
C GLY A 26 -17.83 3.64 -0.93
N TRP A 27 -18.24 4.06 0.27
CA TRP A 27 -17.98 5.43 0.73
C TRP A 27 -16.57 5.54 1.28
N LEU A 28 -15.79 6.46 0.74
CA LEU A 28 -14.46 6.79 1.22
C LEU A 28 -14.51 8.19 1.85
N MET A 29 -14.07 8.29 3.10
CA MET A 29 -13.90 9.56 3.79
C MET A 29 -12.48 10.10 3.64
N PHE A 30 -12.36 11.41 3.57
CA PHE A 30 -11.08 12.11 3.58
C PHE A 30 -11.14 13.32 4.52
N ASP A 31 -9.96 13.72 4.99
CA ASP A 31 -9.78 14.80 5.95
C ASP A 31 -8.68 15.76 5.45
N ILE A 32 -8.90 17.04 5.69
CA ILE A 32 -7.98 18.14 5.43
C ILE A 32 -7.90 18.93 6.75
N ASP A 33 -6.72 19.06 7.30
CA ASP A 33 -6.46 19.76 8.55
C ASP A 33 -5.34 20.79 8.40
N ASP A 34 -5.22 21.65 9.40
CA ASP A 34 -4.22 22.72 9.50
C ASP A 34 -2.80 22.18 9.68
N ASP A 35 -2.64 21.06 10.38
CA ASP A 35 -1.35 20.39 10.59
C ASP A 35 -0.62 20.10 9.26
N HIS A 36 -1.35 19.63 8.24
CA HIS A 36 -0.78 19.35 6.93
C HIS A 36 -0.87 20.54 5.96
N ASN A 37 -1.71 21.53 6.24
CA ASN A 37 -1.99 22.66 5.35
C ASN A 37 -1.88 24.03 6.07
N PRO A 38 -0.71 24.37 6.67
CA PRO A 38 -0.59 25.53 7.55
C PRO A 38 -0.73 26.89 6.84
N SER A 39 -0.73 26.91 5.51
CA SER A 39 -0.99 28.11 4.71
C SER A 39 -2.48 28.44 4.56
N ILE A 40 -3.37 27.52 4.91
CA ILE A 40 -4.83 27.71 4.85
C ILE A 40 -5.24 28.51 6.08
N SER A 41 -5.97 29.60 5.85
CA SER A 41 -6.53 30.44 6.92
C SER A 41 -8.06 30.57 6.87
N ASP A 42 -8.67 30.23 5.73
CA ASP A 42 -10.12 30.24 5.53
C ASP A 42 -10.60 28.83 5.15
N TRP A 43 -11.16 28.12 6.12
CA TRP A 43 -11.64 26.74 5.96
C TRP A 43 -12.99 26.65 5.25
N PRO A 44 -13.96 27.57 5.47
CA PRO A 44 -15.14 27.67 4.62
C PRO A 44 -14.80 27.77 3.12
N ASP A 45 -13.82 28.58 2.72
CA ASP A 45 -13.41 28.68 1.32
C ASP A 45 -12.85 27.34 0.79
N VAL A 46 -12.12 26.60 1.61
CA VAL A 46 -11.64 25.25 1.25
C VAL A 46 -12.78 24.26 1.11
N ARG A 47 -13.79 24.32 1.99
CA ARG A 47 -15.00 23.50 1.87
C ARG A 47 -15.69 23.76 0.53
N GLU A 48 -15.89 25.02 0.17
CA GLU A 48 -16.52 25.40 -1.10
C GLU A 48 -15.68 24.96 -2.30
N PHE A 49 -14.36 25.10 -2.24
CA PHE A 49 -13.45 24.62 -3.27
C PHE A 49 -13.55 23.10 -3.46
N VAL A 50 -13.53 22.34 -2.36
CA VAL A 50 -13.64 20.88 -2.37
C VAL A 50 -15.01 20.43 -2.89
N ALA A 51 -16.08 21.18 -2.60
CA ALA A 51 -17.42 20.91 -3.12
C ALA A 51 -17.52 21.00 -4.65
N GLN A 52 -16.63 21.75 -5.31
CA GLN A 52 -16.61 21.85 -6.79
C GLN A 52 -16.00 20.61 -7.47
N ILE A 53 -15.36 19.71 -6.72
CA ILE A 53 -14.75 18.50 -7.28
C ILE A 53 -15.88 17.51 -7.65
N PRO A 54 -16.01 17.08 -8.92
CA PRO A 54 -17.15 16.27 -9.37
C PRO A 54 -17.36 14.94 -8.63
N HIS A 55 -16.30 14.42 -7.99
CA HIS A 55 -16.32 13.17 -7.24
C HIS A 55 -16.75 13.34 -5.77
N VAL A 56 -16.80 14.58 -5.27
CA VAL A 56 -17.14 14.89 -3.88
C VAL A 56 -18.66 14.90 -3.73
N ALA A 57 -19.16 13.97 -2.91
CA ALA A 57 -20.57 13.85 -2.56
C ALA A 57 -20.94 14.67 -1.32
N PHE A 58 -19.96 14.92 -0.45
CA PHE A 58 -20.14 15.69 0.78
C PHE A 58 -18.86 16.45 1.11
N SER A 59 -18.99 17.69 1.58
CA SER A 59 -17.90 18.45 2.20
C SER A 59 -18.42 19.31 3.35
N GLY A 60 -17.73 19.28 4.49
CA GLY A 60 -18.12 20.08 5.66
C GLY A 60 -16.95 20.36 6.59
N LEU A 61 -17.12 21.36 7.46
CA LEU A 61 -16.12 21.70 8.46
C LEU A 61 -15.92 20.60 9.50
N SER A 62 -14.69 20.50 10.02
CA SER A 62 -14.34 19.63 11.14
C SER A 62 -14.90 20.16 12.46
N VAL A 63 -14.83 19.35 13.53
CA VAL A 63 -15.34 19.74 14.87
C VAL A 63 -14.68 21.01 15.41
N SER A 64 -13.40 21.25 15.08
CA SER A 64 -12.67 22.45 15.52
C SER A 64 -12.98 23.68 14.68
N GLY A 65 -13.56 23.51 13.48
CA GLY A 65 -13.65 24.55 12.46
C GLY A 65 -12.34 24.79 11.70
N ASN A 66 -11.23 24.18 12.11
CA ASN A 66 -9.90 24.34 11.50
C ASN A 66 -9.56 23.17 10.56
N GLY A 67 -10.53 22.74 9.77
CA GLY A 67 -10.35 21.64 8.86
C GLY A 67 -11.62 21.36 8.07
N VAL A 68 -11.48 20.63 6.99
CA VAL A 68 -12.57 20.19 6.13
C VAL A 68 -12.50 18.67 6.02
N TRP A 69 -13.66 18.03 5.97
CA TRP A 69 -13.74 16.62 5.64
C TRP A 69 -14.78 16.40 4.57
N GLY A 70 -14.66 15.28 3.88
CA GLY A 70 -15.60 14.95 2.83
C GLY A 70 -15.78 13.47 2.60
N LEU A 71 -16.74 13.17 1.71
CA LEU A 71 -17.04 11.83 1.23
C LEU A 71 -16.98 11.80 -0.29
N ILE A 72 -16.42 10.72 -0.82
CA ILE A 72 -16.56 10.31 -2.21
C ILE A 72 -17.09 8.88 -2.25
N HIS A 73 -17.72 8.50 -3.35
CA HIS A 73 -18.06 7.10 -3.60
C HIS A 73 -17.05 6.47 -4.56
N ILE A 74 -16.40 5.37 -4.17
CA ILE A 74 -15.38 4.69 -4.98
C ILE A 74 -15.97 3.54 -5.79
N ALA A 75 -15.41 3.30 -6.98
CA ALA A 75 -15.88 2.26 -7.89
C ALA A 75 -15.58 0.83 -7.39
N GLN A 76 -14.45 0.63 -6.69
CA GLN A 76 -14.03 -0.68 -6.19
C GLN A 76 -13.81 -0.63 -4.68
N PRO A 77 -14.84 -0.92 -3.86
CA PRO A 77 -14.73 -0.89 -2.39
C PRO A 77 -13.60 -1.77 -1.84
N ASP A 78 -13.26 -2.86 -2.54
CA ASP A 78 -12.15 -3.73 -2.16
C ASP A 78 -10.77 -3.11 -2.31
N LYS A 79 -10.65 -2.08 -3.15
CA LYS A 79 -9.42 -1.33 -3.42
C LYS A 79 -9.42 0.04 -2.75
N GLN A 80 -10.11 0.19 -1.62
CA GLN A 80 -10.24 1.48 -0.93
C GLN A 80 -8.88 2.12 -0.60
N LYS A 81 -7.88 1.31 -0.22
CA LYS A 81 -6.53 1.82 0.07
C LYS A 81 -5.88 2.43 -1.18
N GLU A 82 -6.02 1.77 -2.32
CA GLU A 82 -5.48 2.21 -3.60
C GLU A 82 -6.22 3.45 -4.10
N HIS A 83 -7.56 3.46 -4.02
CA HIS A 83 -8.36 4.66 -4.32
C HIS A 83 -7.94 5.84 -3.44
N PHE A 84 -7.75 5.63 -2.13
CA PHE A 84 -7.26 6.67 -1.22
C PHE A 84 -5.87 7.16 -1.61
N GLU A 85 -4.99 6.27 -2.04
CA GLU A 85 -3.64 6.65 -2.50
C GLU A 85 -3.70 7.57 -3.72
N GLN A 86 -4.54 7.24 -4.72
CA GLN A 86 -4.74 8.11 -5.88
C GLN A 86 -5.43 9.42 -5.49
N LEU A 87 -6.39 9.38 -4.57
CA LEU A 87 -7.11 10.57 -4.12
C LEU A 87 -6.16 11.59 -3.48
N LYS A 88 -5.18 11.12 -2.69
CA LYS A 88 -4.14 11.99 -2.14
C LYS A 88 -3.34 12.68 -3.24
N ALA A 89 -2.97 11.95 -4.30
CA ALA A 89 -2.24 12.54 -5.42
C ALA A 89 -3.09 13.60 -6.13
N ASP A 90 -4.37 13.31 -6.37
CA ASP A 90 -5.30 14.24 -7.02
C ASP A 90 -5.51 15.53 -6.21
N PHE A 91 -5.66 15.43 -4.89
CA PHE A 91 -5.74 16.60 -4.01
C PHE A 91 -4.41 17.36 -3.94
N GLN A 92 -3.30 16.65 -3.93
CA GLN A 92 -1.97 17.26 -3.91
C GLN A 92 -1.68 18.04 -5.20
N ASP A 93 -2.17 17.58 -6.35
CA ASP A 93 -2.10 18.32 -7.62
C ASP A 93 -2.90 19.64 -7.56
N CYS A 94 -3.89 19.72 -6.66
CA CYS A 94 -4.64 20.94 -6.35
C CYS A 94 -3.99 21.77 -5.21
N GLY A 95 -2.83 21.37 -4.70
CA GLY A 95 -2.14 22.04 -3.60
C GLY A 95 -2.69 21.74 -2.20
N ILE A 96 -3.56 20.73 -2.06
CA ILE A 96 -4.16 20.32 -0.78
C ILE A 96 -3.57 18.97 -0.35
N ILE A 97 -3.14 18.88 0.90
CA ILE A 97 -2.61 17.64 1.47
C ILE A 97 -3.68 17.02 2.38
N LEU A 98 -4.09 15.79 2.06
CA LEU A 98 -5.03 15.03 2.90
C LEU A 98 -4.32 14.41 4.11
N ASP A 99 -5.01 14.38 5.27
CA ASP A 99 -4.58 13.57 6.41
C ASP A 99 -4.62 12.09 6.04
N THR A 100 -3.54 11.38 6.37
CA THR A 100 -3.35 9.97 6.02
C THR A 100 -3.66 8.99 7.14
N THR A 101 -4.10 9.48 8.31
CA THR A 101 -4.48 8.65 9.46
C THR A 101 -5.83 7.95 9.27
N LYS A 102 -6.71 8.49 8.44
CA LYS A 102 -8.04 7.97 8.09
C LYS A 102 -8.21 7.80 6.58
N GLY A 103 -9.30 7.15 6.17
CA GLY A 103 -9.71 6.99 4.78
C GLY A 103 -9.18 5.72 4.09
N LYS A 104 -8.05 5.17 4.54
CA LYS A 104 -7.45 3.95 3.97
C LYS A 104 -8.22 2.69 4.30
N ASN A 105 -8.88 2.62 5.45
CA ASN A 105 -9.62 1.42 5.87
C ASN A 105 -11.14 1.67 5.83
N PRO A 106 -11.93 0.68 5.33
CA PRO A 106 -13.39 0.78 5.34
C PRO A 106 -14.01 1.00 6.72
N ASN A 107 -13.36 0.50 7.78
CA ASN A 107 -13.81 0.61 9.17
C ASN A 107 -13.23 1.82 9.93
N ASP A 108 -12.61 2.77 9.21
CA ASP A 108 -12.14 4.01 9.84
C ASP A 108 -13.33 4.79 10.42
N LYS A 109 -13.19 5.18 11.69
CA LYS A 109 -14.21 5.92 12.42
C LYS A 109 -13.90 7.40 12.41
N ARG A 110 -14.95 8.21 12.32
CA ARG A 110 -14.91 9.67 12.47
C ARG A 110 -15.95 10.14 13.48
N ALA A 111 -15.61 11.16 14.27
CA ALA A 111 -16.57 11.82 15.13
C ALA A 111 -17.50 12.72 14.30
N TYR A 112 -18.78 12.77 14.65
CA TYR A 112 -19.73 13.66 14.01
C TYR A 112 -19.32 15.13 14.19
N SER A 113 -19.43 15.90 13.11
CA SER A 113 -19.28 17.36 13.08
C SER A 113 -20.54 17.97 12.49
N TYR A 114 -20.94 19.12 13.02
CA TYR A 114 -22.08 19.89 12.53
C TYR A 114 -21.54 21.13 11.82
N ASP A 115 -21.91 21.26 10.55
CA ASP A 115 -21.65 22.44 9.73
C ASP A 115 -22.99 22.80 9.04
N PRO A 116 -23.62 23.94 9.38
CA PRO A 116 -24.91 24.35 8.82
C PRO A 116 -24.82 24.63 7.31
N ASP A 117 -23.62 24.91 6.81
CA ASP A 117 -23.36 25.23 5.41
C ASP A 117 -22.61 24.07 4.72
N ALA A 118 -22.70 22.85 5.28
CA ALA A 118 -22.11 21.67 4.67
C ALA A 118 -22.69 21.43 3.27
N TYR A 119 -21.81 21.13 2.33
CA TYR A 119 -22.17 20.74 0.98
C TYR A 119 -22.63 19.28 0.94
N ILE A 120 -23.78 19.04 0.31
CA ILE A 120 -24.29 17.72 -0.04
C ILE A 120 -24.63 17.76 -1.53
N ALA A 121 -23.98 16.91 -2.32
CA ALA A 121 -24.22 16.84 -3.74
C ALA A 121 -25.57 16.16 -4.05
N GLU A 122 -26.37 16.76 -4.94
CA GLU A 122 -27.53 16.06 -5.53
C GLU A 122 -27.07 14.94 -6.47
N GLU A 123 -26.01 15.20 -7.24
CA GLU A 123 -25.36 14.26 -8.14
C GLU A 123 -23.84 14.37 -8.02
N PHE A 124 -23.14 13.23 -8.09
CA PHE A 124 -21.68 13.16 -8.06
C PHE A 124 -21.19 12.00 -8.94
N GLN A 125 -19.94 12.11 -9.41
CA GLN A 125 -19.30 11.07 -10.21
C GLN A 125 -18.62 10.04 -9.30
N VAL A 126 -18.90 8.76 -9.53
CA VAL A 126 -18.17 7.68 -8.85
C VAL A 126 -16.68 7.79 -9.17
N TYR A 127 -15.86 7.77 -8.12
CA TYR A 127 -14.42 7.85 -8.22
C TYR A 127 -13.84 6.48 -8.58
N ASP A 128 -13.36 6.35 -9.81
CA ASP A 128 -12.83 5.10 -10.38
C ASP A 128 -11.31 5.09 -10.54
N ARG A 129 -10.65 6.22 -10.26
CA ARG A 129 -9.20 6.38 -10.41
C ARG A 129 -8.45 5.53 -9.39
N LEU A 130 -7.42 4.85 -9.88
CA LEU A 130 -6.43 4.13 -9.09
C LEU A 130 -5.04 4.69 -9.43
N PRO A 131 -4.04 4.47 -8.55
CA PRO A 131 -2.66 4.76 -8.88
C PRO A 131 -2.35 4.17 -10.24
N GLU A 132 -1.81 4.98 -11.15
CA GLU A 132 -1.24 4.43 -12.37
C GLU A 132 -0.40 3.24 -11.96
N SER A 133 -0.62 2.10 -12.63
CA SER A 133 0.28 0.99 -12.43
C SER A 133 1.63 1.52 -12.88
N ARG A 134 2.45 1.92 -11.90
CA ARG A 134 3.87 1.92 -12.10
C ARG A 134 4.13 0.46 -12.44
N ILE A 135 4.19 0.15 -13.73
CA ILE A 135 5.12 -0.87 -14.16
C ILE A 135 6.42 -0.32 -13.60
N VAL A 136 6.79 -0.79 -12.41
CA VAL A 136 8.11 -0.62 -11.89
C VAL A 136 8.93 -1.47 -12.84
N PHE A 137 9.21 -0.94 -14.02
CA PHE A 137 10.47 -1.20 -14.67
C PHE A 137 11.47 -0.73 -13.62
N LYS A 138 11.86 -1.64 -12.71
CA LYS A 138 13.06 -1.47 -11.92
C LYS A 138 14.09 -1.14 -12.98
N LYS A 139 14.56 0.11 -13.00
CA LYS A 139 15.58 0.56 -13.94
C LYS A 139 16.60 -0.56 -13.96
N SER A 140 16.73 -1.25 -15.09
CA SER A 140 17.73 -2.29 -15.22
C SER A 140 19.04 -1.65 -14.75
N PRO A 141 19.70 -2.21 -13.73
CA PRO A 141 20.94 -1.64 -13.25
C PRO A 141 21.83 -1.38 -14.47
N PRO A 142 22.46 -0.20 -14.62
CA PRO A 142 23.42 0.02 -15.71
C PRO A 142 24.39 -1.16 -15.75
N PRO A 143 24.86 -1.62 -16.92
CA PRO A 143 25.60 -2.88 -17.06
C PRO A 143 26.81 -3.05 -16.12
N SER A 144 27.37 -1.95 -15.61
CA SER A 144 28.40 -1.93 -14.57
C SER A 144 27.92 -2.38 -13.18
N SER A 145 26.67 -2.13 -12.82
CA SER A 145 26.08 -2.50 -11.53
C SER A 145 25.51 -3.92 -11.50
N ALA A 146 25.08 -4.49 -12.64
CA ALA A 146 24.70 -5.91 -12.72
C ALA A 146 25.87 -6.84 -12.34
N SER A 147 27.10 -6.45 -12.71
CA SER A 147 28.34 -7.15 -12.30
C SER A 147 28.59 -7.06 -10.78
N LYS A 148 28.30 -5.90 -10.17
CA LYS A 148 28.45 -5.68 -8.72
C LYS A 148 27.39 -6.46 -7.92
N THR A 149 26.12 -6.40 -8.34
CA THR A 149 25.03 -7.14 -7.71
C THR A 149 25.27 -8.65 -7.76
N ARG A 150 25.71 -9.17 -8.92
CA ARG A 150 26.08 -10.59 -9.05
C ARG A 150 27.17 -10.99 -8.04
N LYS A 151 28.24 -10.21 -7.92
CA LYS A 151 29.31 -10.48 -6.93
C LYS A 151 28.79 -10.48 -5.49
N GLN A 152 27.95 -9.52 -5.12
CA GLN A 152 27.40 -9.43 -3.78
C GLN A 152 26.45 -10.60 -3.45
N VAL A 153 25.63 -11.03 -4.41
CA VAL A 153 24.77 -12.20 -4.25
C VAL A 153 25.62 -13.46 -4.10
N GLU A 154 26.67 -13.61 -4.92
CA GLU A 154 27.62 -14.72 -4.84
C GLU A 154 28.31 -14.79 -3.46
N GLU A 155 28.78 -13.65 -2.94
CA GLU A 155 29.41 -13.55 -1.62
C GLU A 155 28.46 -14.01 -0.50
N LYS A 156 27.20 -13.56 -0.54
CA LYS A 156 26.17 -13.95 0.45
C LYS A 156 25.84 -15.44 0.34
N LEU A 157 25.73 -15.98 -0.87
CA LEU A 157 25.51 -17.42 -1.09
C LEU A 157 26.67 -18.25 -0.54
N CYS A 158 27.91 -17.84 -0.78
CA CYS A 158 29.09 -18.51 -0.21
C CYS A 158 29.07 -18.51 1.32
N GLN A 159 28.60 -17.43 1.96
CA GLN A 159 28.44 -17.37 3.41
C GLN A 159 27.33 -18.31 3.90
N ILE A 160 26.16 -18.31 3.24
CA ILE A 160 25.04 -19.23 3.54
C ILE A 160 25.53 -20.69 3.46
N GLU A 161 26.28 -21.03 2.41
CA GLU A 161 26.84 -22.36 2.18
C GLU A 161 27.86 -22.75 3.25
N ARG A 162 28.75 -21.81 3.62
CA ARG A 162 29.80 -22.03 4.61
C ARG A 162 29.24 -22.26 6.01
N TYR A 163 28.18 -21.54 6.39
CA TYR A 163 27.58 -21.62 7.72
C TYR A 163 26.35 -22.53 7.78
N SER A 164 25.95 -23.14 6.65
CA SER A 164 24.75 -23.99 6.52
C SER A 164 23.49 -23.35 7.13
N ILE A 165 23.28 -22.07 6.86
CA ILE A 165 22.21 -21.29 7.47
C ILE A 165 20.87 -21.62 6.76
N PRO A 166 19.84 -22.04 7.50
CA PRO A 166 18.51 -22.20 6.93
C PRO A 166 17.86 -20.82 6.75
N LEU A 167 18.03 -20.23 5.57
CA LEU A 167 17.56 -18.88 5.24
C LEU A 167 16.02 -18.79 5.12
N ALA A 168 15.35 -19.92 4.91
CA ALA A 168 13.92 -19.99 4.65
C ALA A 168 13.22 -20.89 5.69
N PRO A 169 12.93 -20.39 6.90
CA PRO A 169 12.26 -21.17 7.95
C PRO A 169 10.79 -21.45 7.62
N ASP A 170 10.17 -20.64 6.77
CA ASP A 170 8.76 -20.67 6.41
C ASP A 170 8.53 -20.47 4.89
N TYR A 171 7.36 -20.89 4.42
CA TYR A 171 6.99 -20.80 3.00
C TYR A 171 6.97 -19.37 2.43
N PRO A 172 6.49 -18.33 3.15
CA PRO A 172 6.59 -16.94 2.72
C PRO A 172 8.04 -16.51 2.41
N THR A 173 8.98 -16.74 3.33
CA THR A 173 10.40 -16.38 3.12
C THR A 173 11.01 -17.16 1.95
N TYR A 174 10.71 -18.46 1.85
CA TYR A 174 11.10 -19.30 0.72
C TYR A 174 10.63 -18.74 -0.63
N ARG A 175 9.35 -18.35 -0.71
CA ARG A 175 8.75 -17.76 -1.92
C ARG A 175 9.37 -16.40 -2.25
N ASP A 176 9.58 -15.56 -1.24
CA ASP A 176 10.07 -14.20 -1.41
C ASP A 176 11.55 -14.17 -1.85
N ILE A 177 12.38 -15.11 -1.38
CA ILE A 177 13.74 -15.34 -1.91
C ILE A 177 13.68 -15.69 -3.40
N GLY A 178 12.76 -16.57 -3.79
CA GLY A 178 12.57 -16.99 -5.18
C GLY A 178 12.24 -15.80 -6.09
N PHE A 179 11.26 -14.98 -5.72
CA PHE A 179 10.93 -13.78 -6.49
C PHE A 179 12.05 -12.74 -6.48
N ALA A 180 12.77 -12.57 -5.36
CA ALA A 180 13.87 -11.62 -5.26
C ALA A 180 15.00 -11.95 -6.26
N ILE A 181 15.40 -13.21 -6.34
CA ILE A 181 16.44 -13.68 -7.25
C ILE A 181 15.96 -13.66 -8.71
N ALA A 182 14.74 -14.14 -8.98
CA ALA A 182 14.15 -14.13 -10.33
C ALA A 182 14.01 -12.71 -10.89
N SER A 183 13.72 -11.72 -10.03
CA SER A 183 13.59 -10.33 -10.44
C SER A 183 14.87 -9.69 -10.98
N GLU A 184 16.05 -10.18 -10.57
CA GLU A 184 17.35 -9.61 -10.96
C GLU A 184 18.05 -10.46 -12.03
N PHE A 185 17.97 -11.79 -11.93
CA PHE A 185 18.73 -12.70 -12.78
C PHE A 185 17.86 -13.48 -13.78
N GLY A 186 16.54 -13.35 -13.71
CA GLY A 186 15.61 -14.16 -14.51
C GLY A 186 15.91 -15.65 -14.36
N GLU A 187 15.82 -16.39 -15.46
CA GLU A 187 16.10 -17.83 -15.49
C GLU A 187 17.53 -18.18 -15.04
N ALA A 188 18.51 -17.30 -15.30
CA ALA A 188 19.91 -17.51 -14.89
C ALA A 188 20.10 -17.47 -13.36
N GLY A 189 19.09 -17.05 -12.59
CA GLY A 189 19.11 -17.06 -11.12
C GLY A 189 18.63 -18.36 -10.48
N ARG A 190 18.18 -19.35 -11.27
CA ARG A 190 17.66 -20.63 -10.75
C ARG A 190 18.66 -21.32 -9.84
N ASP A 191 19.91 -21.40 -10.26
CA ASP A 191 20.99 -22.00 -9.47
C ASP A 191 21.24 -21.25 -8.15
N TYR A 192 21.12 -19.92 -8.16
CA TYR A 192 21.23 -19.10 -6.95
C TYR A 192 20.12 -19.39 -5.94
N PHE A 193 18.90 -19.58 -6.44
CA PHE A 193 17.76 -19.95 -5.58
C PHE A 193 17.98 -21.32 -4.93
N HIS A 194 18.38 -22.33 -5.71
CA HIS A 194 18.70 -23.65 -5.16
C HIS A 194 19.81 -23.58 -4.10
N ARG A 195 20.86 -22.78 -4.33
CA ARG A 195 21.95 -22.60 -3.37
C ARG A 195 21.50 -21.92 -2.08
N ALA A 196 20.57 -20.96 -2.15
CA ALA A 196 20.03 -20.28 -0.97
C ALA A 196 19.16 -21.21 -0.10
N VAL A 197 18.38 -22.10 -0.72
CA VAL A 197 17.36 -22.91 -0.03
C VAL A 197 17.79 -24.35 0.29
N LYS A 198 18.90 -24.85 -0.27
CA LYS A 198 19.35 -26.25 -0.12
C LYS A 198 19.63 -26.70 1.31
N HIS A 199 19.93 -25.77 2.22
CA HIS A 199 20.26 -26.07 3.61
C HIS A 199 19.02 -26.25 4.50
N HIS A 200 17.82 -26.06 3.94
CA HIS A 200 16.58 -26.30 4.66
C HIS A 200 16.23 -27.80 4.70
N HIS A 201 15.78 -28.30 5.85
CA HIS A 201 15.47 -29.72 6.07
C HIS A 201 14.35 -30.30 5.17
N LYS A 202 13.46 -29.45 4.64
CA LYS A 202 12.39 -29.81 3.68
C LYS A 202 12.76 -29.54 2.23
N TYR A 203 14.03 -29.29 1.92
CA TYR A 203 14.43 -28.98 0.56
C TYR A 203 14.22 -30.19 -0.36
N ASP A 204 13.42 -29.98 -1.41
CA ASP A 204 13.27 -30.90 -2.52
C ASP A 204 13.61 -30.18 -3.82
N LYS A 205 14.44 -30.80 -4.65
CA LYS A 205 14.97 -30.18 -5.87
C LYS A 205 13.84 -29.92 -6.88
N ASN A 206 12.90 -30.86 -7.04
CA ASN A 206 11.82 -30.74 -8.02
C ASN A 206 10.79 -29.69 -7.59
N HIS A 207 10.49 -29.65 -6.28
CA HIS A 207 9.64 -28.63 -5.68
C HIS A 207 10.25 -27.23 -5.83
N ALA A 208 11.56 -27.08 -5.59
CA ALA A 208 12.27 -25.82 -5.78
C ALA A 208 12.30 -25.38 -7.23
N ASP A 209 12.49 -26.30 -8.17
CA ASP A 209 12.45 -26.01 -9.59
C ASP A 209 11.06 -25.50 -10.03
N HIS A 210 10.01 -26.20 -9.61
CA HIS A 210 8.63 -25.82 -9.90
C HIS A 210 8.24 -24.49 -9.26
N GLN A 211 8.68 -24.24 -8.02
CA GLN A 211 8.46 -22.95 -7.36
C GLN A 211 9.19 -21.82 -8.08
N TYR A 212 10.45 -22.02 -8.49
CA TYR A 212 11.22 -20.98 -9.17
C TYR A 212 10.60 -20.61 -10.52
N THR A 213 10.12 -21.60 -11.27
CA THR A 213 9.37 -21.38 -12.52
C THR A 213 8.13 -20.50 -12.31
N LYS A 214 7.43 -20.63 -11.18
CA LYS A 214 6.34 -19.71 -10.81
C LYS A 214 6.85 -18.30 -10.50
N CYS A 215 8.03 -18.20 -9.88
CA CYS A 215 8.65 -16.94 -9.51
C CYS A 215 9.24 -16.14 -10.70
N LEU A 216 9.37 -16.74 -11.88
CA LEU A 216 9.75 -16.04 -13.12
C LEU A 216 8.67 -15.06 -13.62
N THR A 217 7.45 -15.16 -13.07
CA THR A 217 6.40 -14.19 -13.37
C THR A 217 6.72 -12.83 -12.74
N PRO A 218 6.47 -11.72 -13.44
CA PRO A 218 6.77 -10.39 -12.92
C PRO A 218 5.97 -10.12 -11.64
N GLY A 219 6.67 -9.70 -10.59
CA GLY A 219 6.08 -9.46 -9.27
C GLY A 219 6.70 -8.26 -8.54
N PRO A 220 6.09 -7.82 -7.42
CA PRO A 220 6.51 -6.61 -6.70
C PRO A 220 7.84 -6.78 -5.93
N ILE A 221 8.29 -8.02 -5.71
CA ILE A 221 9.47 -8.35 -4.90
C ILE A 221 10.76 -8.13 -5.70
N GLY A 222 11.80 -7.58 -5.07
CA GLY A 222 13.10 -7.29 -5.70
C GLY A 222 14.28 -7.91 -4.97
N ILE A 223 15.48 -7.88 -5.57
CA ILE A 223 16.72 -8.39 -4.96
C ILE A 223 17.04 -7.76 -3.60
N GLY A 224 16.55 -6.55 -3.33
CA GLY A 224 16.62 -5.92 -2.00
C GLY A 224 16.01 -6.78 -0.88
N THR A 225 14.97 -7.56 -1.18
CA THR A 225 14.35 -8.50 -0.23
C THR A 225 15.32 -9.63 0.15
N PHE A 226 16.09 -10.15 -0.80
CA PHE A 226 17.13 -11.16 -0.52
C PHE A 226 18.20 -10.58 0.42
N PHE A 227 18.71 -9.38 0.15
CA PHE A 227 19.69 -8.73 1.02
C PHE A 227 19.14 -8.41 2.42
N HIS A 228 17.86 -8.03 2.51
CA HIS A 228 17.20 -7.81 3.80
C HIS A 228 17.15 -9.10 4.63
N ILE A 229 16.75 -10.21 4.01
CA ILE A 229 16.70 -11.53 4.66
C ILE A 229 18.11 -11.96 5.10
N CYS A 230 19.13 -11.83 4.24
CA CYS A 230 20.52 -12.12 4.63
C CYS A 230 20.95 -11.30 5.86
N LYS A 231 20.61 -10.01 5.91
CA LYS A 231 20.94 -9.14 7.05
C LYS A 231 20.25 -9.60 8.35
N GLN A 232 19.00 -10.08 8.28
CA GLN A 232 18.28 -10.61 9.44
C GLN A 232 18.95 -11.86 10.01
N HIS A 233 19.63 -12.64 9.17
CA HIS A 233 20.40 -13.81 9.57
C HIS A 233 21.88 -13.51 9.89
N ASN A 234 22.26 -12.22 10.05
CA ASN A 234 23.63 -11.75 10.29
C ASN A 234 24.64 -12.15 9.19
N ILE A 235 24.17 -12.19 7.93
CA ILE A 235 24.97 -12.51 6.74
C ILE A 235 25.30 -11.25 5.98
#